data_AF-A0A2A9CFL1-F1
#
_entry.id   AF-A0A2A9CFL1-F1
#
_cell.length_a   1.000
_cell.length_b   1.000
_cell.length_c   1.000
_cell.angle_alpha   90.00
_cell.angle_beta   90.00
_cell.angle_gamma   90.00
#
_symmetry.space_group_name_H-M   'P 1'
#
loop_
_entity.id
_entity.type
_entity.pdbx_description
1 polymer ?
#
loop_
_entity_poly.entity_id
_entity_poly.type
_entity_poly.pdbx_seq_one_letter_code
_entity_poly.pdbx_strand_id
1 'polypeptide(L)' 'MELVQCIRDVFEEEPLVGSENPFQRKLFKEGNFYPVYRDEHNSWITLDEEGEQHIIATGDLLNDDFWFTFRFRIA' A
#
# COMPACT_ATOMS: atom_id res chain seq x y z
N MET A 1 12.15 4.64 10.09
CA MET A 1 11.84 3.78 8.94
C MET A 1 11.22 2.52 9.50
N GLU A 2 9.97 2.27 9.14
CA GLU A 2 9.27 1.04 9.47
C GLU A 2 9.09 0.22 8.18
N LEU A 3 8.99 -1.09 8.32
CA LEU A 3 8.72 -1.98 7.20
C LEU A 3 7.30 -2.52 7.37
N VAL A 4 6.54 -2.46 6.29
CA VAL A 4 5.19 -3.02 6.24
C VAL A 4 5.18 -4.15 5.24
N GLN A 5 4.54 -5.25 5.60
CA GLN A 5 4.34 -6.36 4.68
C GLN A 5 3.00 -6.19 3.98
N CYS A 6 3.01 -6.22 2.66
CA CYS A 6 1.79 -6.31 1.88
C CYS A 6 1.21 -7.71 2.07
N ILE A 7 -0.02 -7.79 2.59
CA ILE A 7 -0.75 -9.05 2.81
C ILE A 7 -1.78 -9.31 1.71
N ARG A 8 -1.94 -8.37 0.77
CA ARG A 8 -2.89 -8.49 -0.33
C ARG A 8 -2.46 -7.61 -1.50
N ASP A 9 -2.47 -8.15 -2.71
CA ASP A 9 -2.11 -7.41 -3.92
C ASP A 9 -2.92 -6.10 -4.03
N VAL A 10 -2.22 -4.99 -4.28
CA VAL A 10 -2.79 -3.67 -4.50
C VAL A 10 -2.51 -3.24 -5.93
N PHE A 11 -3.55 -2.79 -6.61
CA PHE A 11 -3.51 -2.36 -8.00
C PHE A 11 -3.72 -0.85 -8.08
N GLU A 12 -3.14 -0.22 -9.11
CA GLU A 12 -3.28 1.22 -9.35
C GLU A 12 -4.74 1.65 -9.56
N GLU A 13 -5.49 0.81 -10.27
CA GLU A 13 -6.93 0.94 -10.47
C GLU A 13 -7.57 -0.33 -9.91
N GLU A 14 -8.61 -0.24 -9.07
CA GLU A 14 -9.29 -1.45 -8.60
C GLU A 14 -10.01 -2.13 -9.78
N PRO A 15 -9.88 -3.47 -9.94
CA PRO A 15 -10.51 -4.15 -11.06
C PRO A 15 -12.02 -3.94 -10.98
N LEU A 16 -12.62 -3.45 -12.07
CA LEU A 16 -14.06 -3.53 -12.25
C LEU A 16 -14.46 -5.00 -12.07
N VAL A 17 -15.39 -5.26 -11.15
CA VAL A 17 -15.83 -6.61 -10.78
C VAL A 17 -16.16 -7.40 -12.05
N GLY A 18 -15.38 -8.45 -12.33
CA GLY A 18 -15.55 -9.33 -13.49
C GLY A 18 -14.69 -9.03 -14.72
N SER A 19 -13.79 -8.03 -14.67
CA SER A 19 -12.77 -7.81 -15.69
C SER A 19 -11.39 -8.08 -15.11
N GLU A 20 -10.79 -9.22 -15.49
CA GLU A 20 -9.34 -9.39 -15.38
C GLU A 20 -8.71 -8.49 -16.45
N ASN A 21 -8.33 -7.26 -16.09
CA ASN A 21 -7.57 -6.41 -16.99
C ASN A 21 -6.09 -6.85 -16.91
N PRO A 22 -5.52 -7.50 -17.94
CA PRO A 22 -4.12 -7.93 -17.92
C PRO A 22 -3.14 -6.75 -17.92
N PHE A 23 -3.63 -5.52 -18.11
CA PHE A 23 -2.87 -4.28 -18.05
C PHE A 23 -2.92 -3.60 -16.67
N GLN A 24 -3.59 -4.18 -15.67
CA GLN A 24 -3.59 -3.60 -14.34
C GLN A 24 -2.22 -3.70 -13.71
N ARG A 25 -1.64 -2.52 -13.47
CA ARG A 25 -0.36 -2.36 -12.79
C ARG A 25 -0.54 -2.70 -11.31
N LYS A 26 0.18 -3.73 -10.86
CA LYS A 26 0.30 -4.06 -9.44
C LYS A 26 1.29 -3.09 -8.81
N LEU A 27 0.80 -2.24 -7.91
CA LEU A 27 1.64 -1.35 -7.13
C LEU A 27 2.34 -2.13 -6.02
N PHE A 28 1.58 -2.94 -5.28
CA PHE A 28 2.09 -3.72 -4.15
C PHE A 28 1.73 -5.18 -4.33
N LYS A 29 2.71 -6.05 -4.14
CA LYS A 29 2.55 -7.51 -4.26
C LYS A 29 2.41 -8.14 -2.89
N GLU A 30 1.44 -9.03 -2.75
CA GLU A 30 1.27 -9.84 -1.55
C GLU A 30 2.57 -10.60 -1.22
N GLY A 31 2.95 -10.56 0.06
CA GLY A 31 4.15 -11.20 0.60
C GLY A 31 5.38 -10.31 0.61
N ASN A 32 5.43 -9.24 -0.20
CA ASN A 32 6.56 -8.32 -0.24
C ASN A 32 6.56 -7.32 0.93
N PHE A 33 7.74 -6.82 1.25
CA PHE A 33 7.95 -5.81 2.28
C PHE A 33 8.26 -4.47 1.62
N TYR A 34 7.61 -3.42 2.11
CA TYR A 34 7.74 -2.08 1.61
C TYR A 34 8.15 -1.13 2.74
N PRO A 35 9.11 -0.23 2.50
CA PRO A 35 9.51 0.76 3.49
C PRO A 35 8.47 1.87 3.56
N VAL A 36 8.01 2.18 4.78
CA VAL A 36 7.07 3.27 5.01
C VAL A 36 7.75 4.46 5.69
N TYR A 37 7.32 5.64 5.27
CA TYR A 37 7.78 6.95 5.71
C TYR A 37 6.59 7.78 6.15
N ARG A 38 6.81 8.65 7.12
CA ARG A 38 5.81 9.63 7.56
C ARG A 38 6.15 10.96 6.93
N ASP A 39 5.16 11.56 6.28
CA ASP A 39 5.28 12.85 5.62
C ASP A 39 4.95 14.01 6.58
N GLU A 40 5.26 15.24 6.17
CA GLU A 40 5.00 16.49 6.90
C GLU A 40 3.51 16.67 7.27
N HIS A 41 2.62 16.03 6.52
CA HIS A 41 1.17 16.06 6.71
C HIS A 41 0.62 14.96 7.64
N ASN A 42 1.45 14.21 8.37
CA ASN A 42 1.03 13.03 9.14
C ASN A 42 0.40 11.92 8.27
N SER A 43 0.77 11.88 6.99
CA SER A 43 0.42 10.81 6.07
C SER A 43 1.53 9.76 6.02
N TRP A 44 1.15 8.51 5.89
CA TRP A 44 2.10 7.41 5.72
C TRP A 44 2.24 7.09 4.24
N ILE A 45 3.47 7.16 3.75
CA ILE A 45 3.82 7.00 2.34
C ILE A 45 4.77 5.82 2.20
N THR A 46 4.56 5.01 1.17
CA THR A 46 5.44 3.92 0.78
C THR A 46 5.88 4.09 -0.68
N LEU A 47 6.90 3.35 -1.07
CA LEU A 47 7.36 3.26 -2.45
C LEU A 47 6.89 1.94 -3.08
N ASP A 48 6.38 1.98 -4.30
CA ASP A 48 6.09 0.77 -5.09
C ASP A 48 7.36 0.20 -5.75
N GLU A 49 7.20 -0.86 -6.55
CA GLU A 49 8.30 -1.56 -7.23
C GLU A 49 9.05 -0.69 -8.25
N GLU A 50 8.42 0.37 -8.77
CA GLU A 50 8.99 1.32 -9.73
C GLU A 50 9.50 2.60 -9.05
N GLY A 51 9.35 2.71 -7.72
CA GLY A 51 9.87 3.80 -6.92
C GLY A 51 8.98 5.03 -6.86
N GLU A 52 7.70 4.91 -7.20
CA GLU A 52 6.70 5.96 -7.03
C GLU A 52 6.12 5.96 -5.62
N GLN A 53 5.78 7.16 -5.14
CA GLN A 53 5.30 7.37 -3.78
C GLN A 53 3.78 7.23 -3.70
N HIS A 54 3.30 6.36 -2.82
CA HIS A 54 1.87 6.15 -2.57
C HIS A 54 1.53 6.30 -1.10
N ILE A 55 0.42 6.98 -0.82
CA ILE A 55 -0.11 7.11 0.54
C ILE A 55 -0.86 5.82 0.89
N ILE A 56 -0.51 5.20 2.02
CA ILE A 56 -1.11 3.95 2.49
C ILE A 56 -1.93 4.08 3.76
N ALA A 57 -1.78 5.18 4.49
CA ALA A 57 -2.61 5.51 5.64
C ALA A 57 -2.58 7.02 5.89
N THR A 58 -3.66 7.55 6.44
CA THR A 58 -3.70 8.95 6.91
C THR A 58 -4.03 8.96 8.39
N GLY A 59 -3.11 9.46 9.23
CA GLY A 59 -3.32 9.50 10.68
C GLY A 59 -2.06 9.21 11.50
N ASP A 60 -2.22 9.21 12.82
CA ASP A 60 -1.09 9.04 13.74
C ASP A 60 -0.53 7.61 13.76
N LEU A 61 -1.39 6.61 13.52
CA LEU A 61 -1.05 5.18 13.58
C LEU A 61 -1.52 4.47 12.30
N LEU A 62 -0.64 3.67 11.72
CA LEU A 62 -0.96 2.82 10.55
C LEU A 62 -2.13 1.88 10.82
N ASN A 63 -2.23 1.33 12.04
CA ASN A 63 -3.28 0.38 12.42
C ASN A 63 -4.68 0.99 12.60
N ASP A 64 -4.80 2.33 12.62
CA ASP A 64 -6.11 2.99 12.71
C ASP A 64 -6.81 3.03 11.34
N ASP A 65 -6.02 2.93 10.26
CA ASP A 65 -6.53 2.99 8.90
C ASP A 65 -7.03 1.62 8.42
N PHE A 66 -8.34 1.56 8.11
CA PHE A 66 -8.96 0.34 7.62
C PHE A 66 -8.38 -0.11 6.27
N TRP A 67 -8.03 0.83 5.40
CA TRP A 67 -7.44 0.49 4.11
C TRP A 67 -6.05 -0.12 4.30
N PHE A 68 -5.25 0.44 5.21
CA PHE A 68 -3.95 -0.11 5.60
C PHE A 68 -4.09 -1.52 6.18
N THR A 69 -4.85 -1.69 7.25
CA THR A 69 -4.99 -2.99 7.94
C THR A 69 -5.60 -4.09 7.05
N PHE A 70 -6.33 -3.71 6.00
CA PHE A 70 -6.88 -4.65 5.02
C PHE A 70 -5.87 -5.14 3.98
N ARG A 71 -4.79 -4.37 3.71
CA ARG A 71 -3.82 -4.63 2.62
C ARG A 71 -2.38 -4.81 3.09
N PHE A 72 -2.06 -4.28 4.27
CA PHE A 72 -0.74 -4.26 4.86
C PHE A 72 -0.81 -4.66 6.33
N ARG A 73 0.35 -5.12 6.84
CA ARG A 73 0.60 -5.30 8.26
C ARG A 73 1.98 -4.75 8.61
N ILE A 74 2.12 -4.27 9.84
CA ILE A 74 3.43 -3.88 10.38
C ILE A 74 4.26 -5.16 10.58
N ALA A 75 5.51 -5.15 10.12
CA ALA A 75 6.44 -6.27 10.22
C ALA A 75 7.26 -6.25 11.52
#